data_AF-A0AA92DT32-F1
#
_entry.id   AF-A0AA92DT32-F1
#
_cell.length_a   1.000
_cell.length_b   1.000
_cell.length_c   1.000
_cell.angle_alpha   90.00
_cell.angle_beta   90.00
_cell.angle_gamma   90.00
#
_symmetry.space_group_name_H-M   'P 1'
#
loop_
_entity.id
_entity.type
_entity.pdbx_description
1 polymer ?
#
loop_
_entity_poly.entity_id
_entity_poly.type
_entity_poly.pdbx_seq_one_letter_code
_entity_poly.pdbx_strand_id
1 'polypeptide(L)'
;MTFLNHLHIPTKMGIPAATAILGMLAIALLGGSAITEQSRLLDTLFNRSFTREADVQALTDTLTVAHAGLYRTVILSTANASPKAVEDESKALTEQITKLKTQADKMKGQSAATEEEGQILQRFGSDTAAYQAKVTSFLDLLKMGVDPLDFLQEVQAAYGRLNGTARDYLTYQRQQSADAYANVNASVDATTQAFIASAIVALLITVGVALFIGFNIARPVVRLTTVMERLAQGRLEDEVPAAERGDEIGQMARTVRVFKENALRVQEMAREQEAMRARATEEQRRAMNSLAADLEASVKAMMGEVVRSATSMRGEANVMLENARQTSHHSDSVAHAVQEATSEVESVAAGAEQLRASIDEITRSITQSTQLARGAVDEAGRTDSIVQGLSEASRKIEEVVGLINNIAGQTNLLALNATIEAARAGEAGKGFAVV
;
A
#
# COMPACT_ATOMS: atom_id res chain seq x y z
N MET A 1 -15.01 -48.20 -13.83
CA MET A 1 -15.28 -47.09 -14.77
C MET A 1 -16.78 -46.85 -15.05
N THR A 2 -17.70 -47.74 -14.66
CA THR A 2 -19.14 -47.65 -14.97
C THR A 2 -19.88 -46.51 -14.26
N PHE A 3 -19.53 -46.17 -13.01
CA PHE A 3 -20.17 -45.06 -12.28
C PHE A 3 -19.95 -43.69 -12.94
N LEU A 4 -18.73 -43.44 -13.43
CA LEU A 4 -18.34 -42.18 -14.06
C LEU A 4 -19.06 -41.94 -15.40
N ASN A 5 -19.52 -42.99 -16.08
CA ASN A 5 -20.27 -42.88 -17.34
C ASN A 5 -21.73 -42.44 -17.16
N HIS A 6 -22.21 -42.34 -15.91
CA HIS A 6 -23.56 -41.89 -15.57
C HIS A 6 -23.60 -40.49 -14.97
N LEU A 7 -22.43 -39.89 -14.69
CA LEU A 7 -22.32 -38.53 -14.18
C LEU A 7 -22.48 -37.51 -15.30
N HIS A 8 -23.26 -36.46 -15.02
CA HIS A 8 -23.45 -35.32 -15.91
C HIS A 8 -22.13 -34.55 -16.15
N ILE A 9 -21.95 -34.01 -17.35
CA ILE A 9 -20.78 -33.20 -17.75
C ILE A 9 -20.46 -32.07 -16.74
N PRO A 10 -21.41 -31.24 -16.27
CA PRO A 10 -21.12 -30.19 -15.28
C PRO A 10 -20.55 -30.74 -13.96
N THR A 11 -21.05 -31.88 -13.49
CA THR A 11 -20.52 -32.53 -12.28
C THR A 11 -19.09 -33.01 -12.49
N LYS A 12 -18.76 -33.52 -13.68
CA LYS A 12 -17.38 -33.91 -14.05
C LYS A 12 -16.44 -32.70 -14.17
N MET A 13 -16.94 -31.58 -14.68
CA MET A 13 -16.19 -30.31 -14.78
C MET A 13 -15.97 -29.65 -13.41
N GLY A 14 -16.84 -29.90 -12.43
CA GLY A 14 -16.70 -29.39 -11.06
C GLY A 14 -15.60 -30.07 -10.24
N ILE A 15 -15.25 -31.33 -10.56
CA ILE A 15 -14.20 -32.10 -9.84
C ILE A 15 -12.85 -31.37 -9.86
N PRO A 16 -12.30 -30.92 -11.01
CA PRO A 16 -11.06 -30.13 -11.05
C PRO A 16 -11.08 -28.93 -10.11
N ALA A 17 -12.14 -28.12 -10.18
CA ALA A 17 -12.27 -26.90 -9.38
C ALA A 17 -12.35 -27.22 -7.88
N ALA A 18 -13.14 -28.23 -7.49
CA ALA A 18 -13.24 -28.67 -6.10
C ALA A 18 -11.90 -29.21 -5.57
N THR A 19 -11.18 -30.02 -6.36
CA THR A 19 -9.86 -30.55 -5.97
C THR A 19 -8.81 -29.44 -5.85
N ALA A 20 -8.85 -28.43 -6.72
CA ALA A 20 -7.95 -27.29 -6.65
C ALA A 20 -8.20 -26.44 -5.39
N ILE A 21 -9.47 -26.15 -5.07
CA ILE A 21 -9.84 -25.39 -3.87
C ILE A 21 -9.42 -26.15 -2.60
N LEU A 22 -9.70 -27.44 -2.52
CA LEU A 22 -9.28 -28.27 -1.38
C LEU A 22 -7.75 -28.33 -1.25
N GLY A 23 -7.04 -28.43 -2.37
CA GLY A 23 -5.58 -28.37 -2.39
C GLY A 23 -5.03 -27.04 -1.87
N MET A 24 -5.60 -25.91 -2.32
CA MET A 24 -5.21 -24.58 -1.85
C MET A 24 -5.47 -24.41 -0.34
N LEU A 25 -6.62 -24.87 0.16
CA LEU A 25 -6.94 -24.83 1.59
C LEU A 25 -5.98 -25.68 2.42
N ALA A 26 -5.64 -26.89 1.96
CA ALA A 26 -4.68 -27.74 2.64
C ALA A 26 -3.28 -27.10 2.70
N ILE A 27 -2.81 -26.51 1.61
CA ILE A 27 -1.53 -25.79 1.55
C ILE A 27 -1.53 -24.57 2.48
N ALA A 28 -2.63 -23.80 2.50
CA ALA A 28 -2.76 -22.65 3.38
C ALA A 28 -2.74 -23.04 4.87
N LEU A 29 -3.43 -24.12 5.25
CA LEU A 29 -3.43 -24.64 6.62
C LEU A 29 -2.03 -25.15 7.02
N LEU A 30 -1.37 -25.91 6.15
CA LEU A 30 -0.01 -26.39 6.38
C LEU A 30 0.97 -25.22 6.56
N GLY A 31 0.96 -24.26 5.64
CA GLY A 31 1.81 -23.06 5.71
C GLY A 31 1.56 -22.23 6.97
N GLY A 32 0.30 -22.00 7.33
CA GLY A 32 -0.06 -21.24 8.54
C GLY A 32 0.40 -21.92 9.83
N SER A 33 0.22 -23.24 9.94
CA SER A 33 0.70 -24.02 11.09
C SER A 33 2.22 -24.01 11.20
N ALA A 34 2.94 -24.14 10.08
CA ALA A 34 4.40 -24.12 10.06
C ALA A 34 4.98 -22.76 10.47
N ILE A 35 4.42 -21.66 9.97
CA ILE A 35 4.85 -20.30 10.34
C ILE A 35 4.64 -20.07 11.84
N THR A 36 3.49 -20.51 12.38
CA THR A 36 3.18 -20.33 13.80
C THR A 36 4.17 -21.09 14.69
N GLU A 37 4.48 -22.33 14.33
CA GLU A 37 5.44 -23.15 15.08
C GLU A 37 6.87 -22.59 14.98
N GLN A 38 7.30 -22.18 13.78
CA GLN A 38 8.61 -21.57 13.59
C GLN A 38 8.73 -20.23 14.35
N SER A 39 7.69 -19.41 14.35
CA SER A 39 7.65 -18.16 15.12
C SER A 39 7.81 -18.42 16.61
N ARG A 40 7.17 -19.48 17.15
CA ARG A 40 7.28 -19.87 18.56
C ARG A 40 8.69 -20.35 18.93
N LEU A 41 9.32 -21.12 18.04
CA LEU A 41 10.69 -21.59 18.25
C LEU A 41 11.71 -20.44 18.17
N LEU A 42 11.53 -19.51 17.22
CA LEU A 42 12.37 -18.31 17.09
C LEU A 42 12.23 -17.37 18.29
N ASP A 43 11.02 -17.19 18.81
CA ASP A 43 10.79 -16.41 20.04
C ASP A 43 11.54 -17.01 21.23
N THR A 44 11.52 -18.34 21.37
CA THR A 44 12.26 -19.06 22.41
C THR A 44 13.78 -18.89 22.26
N LEU A 45 14.30 -18.88 21.03
CA LEU A 45 15.72 -18.64 20.77
C LEU A 45 16.13 -17.20 21.10
N PHE A 46 15.44 -16.22 20.51
CA PHE A 46 15.86 -14.82 20.54
C PHE A 46 15.48 -14.11 21.85
N ASN A 47 14.20 -14.18 22.23
CA ASN A 47 13.71 -13.42 23.38
C ASN A 47 14.07 -14.09 24.71
N ARG A 48 14.24 -15.43 24.73
CA ARG A 48 14.57 -16.15 25.97
C ARG A 48 16.04 -16.50 26.07
N SER A 49 16.59 -17.28 25.15
CA SER A 49 17.93 -17.87 25.30
C SER A 49 19.05 -16.83 25.13
N PHE A 50 18.99 -16.02 24.07
CA PHE A 50 20.01 -14.99 23.80
C PHE A 50 20.04 -13.89 24.87
N THR A 51 18.88 -13.41 25.30
CA THR A 51 18.79 -12.39 26.37
C THR A 51 19.34 -12.92 27.70
N ARG A 52 19.10 -14.19 28.02
CA ARG A 52 19.64 -14.84 29.23
C ARG A 52 21.15 -15.02 29.17
N GLU A 53 21.70 -15.42 28.03
CA GLU A 53 23.15 -15.52 27.85
C GLU A 53 23.82 -14.15 28.02
N ALA A 54 23.25 -13.10 27.43
CA ALA A 54 23.74 -11.72 27.56
C ALA A 54 23.71 -11.22 29.03
N ASP A 55 22.63 -11.49 29.77
CA ASP A 55 22.52 -11.12 31.19
C ASP A 55 23.62 -11.78 32.04
N VAL A 56 23.92 -13.05 31.79
CA VAL A 56 24.94 -13.81 32.55
C VAL A 56 26.34 -13.38 32.16
N GLN A 57 26.57 -13.08 30.89
CA GLN A 57 27.84 -12.54 30.44
C GLN A 57 28.11 -11.19 31.10
N ALA A 58 27.11 -10.29 31.15
CA ALA A 58 27.22 -9.01 31.82
C ALA A 58 27.46 -9.14 33.34
N LEU A 59 26.87 -10.15 33.98
CA LEU A 59 27.14 -10.49 35.38
C LEU A 59 28.58 -10.99 35.56
N THR A 60 29.04 -11.89 34.70
CA THR A 60 30.39 -12.46 34.74
C THR A 60 31.47 -11.40 34.52
N ASP A 61 31.23 -10.45 33.61
CA ASP A 61 32.11 -9.31 33.38
C ASP A 61 32.17 -8.41 34.62
N THR A 62 31.01 -8.09 35.22
CA THR A 62 30.93 -7.28 36.45
C THR A 62 31.62 -7.98 37.63
N LEU A 63 31.44 -9.30 37.76
CA LEU A 63 32.10 -10.13 38.76
C LEU A 63 33.63 -10.09 38.61
N THR A 64 34.11 -10.20 37.38
CA THR A 64 35.54 -10.16 37.07
C THR A 64 36.14 -8.79 37.37
N VAL A 65 35.44 -7.71 37.00
CA VAL A 65 35.85 -6.34 37.32
C VAL A 65 35.86 -6.09 38.83
N ALA A 66 34.81 -6.53 39.56
CA ALA A 66 34.76 -6.42 41.01
C ALA A 66 35.91 -7.19 41.67
N HIS A 67 36.18 -8.41 41.20
CA HIS A 67 37.24 -9.24 41.76
C HIS A 67 38.64 -8.66 41.48
N ALA A 68 38.87 -8.12 40.29
CA ALA A 68 40.09 -7.39 39.98
C ALA A 68 40.25 -6.10 40.82
N GLY A 69 39.14 -5.38 41.06
CA GLY A 69 39.10 -4.22 41.95
C GLY A 69 39.51 -4.57 43.37
N LEU A 70 39.07 -5.71 43.90
CA LEU A 70 39.48 -6.22 45.21
C LEU A 70 41.00 -6.40 45.31
N TYR A 71 41.63 -7.07 44.33
CA TYR A 71 43.10 -7.19 44.31
C TYR A 71 43.80 -5.83 44.18
N ARG A 72 43.23 -4.88 43.42
CA ARG A 72 43.77 -3.52 43.33
C ARG A 72 43.69 -2.80 44.68
N THR A 73 42.60 -2.95 45.42
CA THR A 73 42.46 -2.41 46.78
C THR A 73 43.51 -2.98 47.74
N VAL A 74 43.77 -4.30 47.68
CA VAL A 74 44.84 -4.95 48.46
C VAL A 74 46.20 -4.36 48.12
N ILE A 75 46.53 -4.25 46.82
CA ILE A 75 47.82 -3.73 46.37
C ILE A 75 48.00 -2.28 46.82
N LEU A 76 46.98 -1.42 46.69
CA LEU A 76 47.06 -0.03 47.13
C LEU A 76 47.23 0.08 48.66
N SER A 77 46.54 -0.78 49.42
CA SER A 77 46.66 -0.81 50.88
C SER A 77 48.04 -1.28 51.34
N THR A 78 48.59 -2.32 50.73
CA THR A 78 49.89 -2.91 51.09
C THR A 78 51.09 -2.11 50.56
N ALA A 79 50.94 -1.41 49.44
CA ALA A 79 51.97 -0.52 48.88
C ALA A 79 52.05 0.86 49.57
N ASN A 80 51.31 1.06 50.66
CA ASN A 80 51.26 2.31 51.42
C ASN A 80 50.87 3.54 50.55
N ALA A 81 49.92 3.34 49.63
CA ALA A 81 49.36 4.41 48.80
C ALA A 81 48.59 5.44 49.66
N SER A 82 48.21 6.58 49.08
CA SER A 82 47.47 7.61 49.84
C SER A 82 46.13 7.06 50.35
N PRO A 83 45.68 7.42 51.58
CA PRO A 83 44.40 6.95 52.13
C PRO A 83 43.21 7.21 51.19
N LYS A 84 43.26 8.33 50.47
CA LYS A 84 42.25 8.70 49.47
C LYS A 84 42.19 7.72 48.29
N ALA A 85 43.32 7.21 47.81
CA ALA A 85 43.35 6.25 46.70
C ALA A 85 42.72 4.89 47.10
N VAL A 86 42.95 4.45 48.34
CA VAL A 86 42.32 3.23 48.88
C VAL A 86 40.82 3.43 49.07
N GLU A 87 40.40 4.61 49.54
CA GLU A 87 38.99 4.98 49.70
C GLU A 87 38.25 5.04 48.36
N ASP A 88 38.84 5.68 47.34
CA ASP A 88 38.27 5.80 46.00
C ASP A 88 38.08 4.41 45.35
N GLU A 89 39.08 3.52 45.43
CA GLU A 89 38.97 2.15 44.91
C GLU A 89 37.96 1.31 45.71
N SER A 90 37.91 1.46 47.04
CA SER A 90 36.94 0.77 47.90
C SER A 90 35.50 1.17 47.57
N LYS A 91 35.28 2.45 47.23
CA LYS A 91 33.99 2.94 46.75
C LYS A 91 33.63 2.36 45.39
N ALA A 92 34.57 2.37 44.44
CA ALA A 92 34.37 1.76 43.13
C ALA A 92 34.05 0.26 43.23
N LEU A 93 34.74 -0.47 44.12
CA LEU A 93 34.45 -1.88 44.41
C LEU A 93 33.03 -2.05 44.97
N THR A 94 32.61 -1.21 45.91
CA THR A 94 31.26 -1.24 46.48
C THR A 94 30.18 -1.01 45.41
N GLU A 95 30.43 -0.10 44.47
CA GLU A 95 29.53 0.15 43.33
C GLU A 95 29.43 -1.09 42.42
N GLN A 96 30.54 -1.76 42.10
CA GLN A 96 30.52 -2.99 41.29
C GLN A 96 29.80 -4.14 42.00
N ILE A 97 29.99 -4.31 43.31
CA ILE A 97 29.27 -5.32 44.10
C ILE A 97 27.77 -5.03 44.14
N THR A 98 27.37 -3.77 44.24
CA THR A 98 25.95 -3.37 44.17
C THR A 98 25.36 -3.69 42.81
N LYS A 99 26.09 -3.37 41.72
CA LYS A 99 25.67 -3.71 40.35
C LYS A 99 25.55 -5.22 40.14
N LEU A 100 26.51 -5.99 40.65
CA LEU A 100 26.50 -7.45 40.60
C LEU A 100 25.26 -8.03 41.28
N LYS A 101 24.91 -7.50 42.47
CA LYS A 101 23.70 -7.89 43.20
C LYS A 101 22.44 -7.62 42.38
N THR A 102 22.30 -6.42 41.82
CA THR A 102 21.15 -6.05 40.99
C THR A 102 20.99 -6.98 39.77
N GLN A 103 22.10 -7.34 39.11
CA GLN A 103 22.08 -8.28 38.00
C GLN A 103 21.69 -9.70 38.44
N ALA A 104 22.22 -10.18 39.56
CA ALA A 104 21.86 -11.48 40.11
C ALA A 104 20.39 -11.56 40.55
N ASP A 105 19.86 -10.51 41.16
CA ASP A 105 18.44 -10.43 41.55
C ASP A 105 17.52 -10.38 40.32
N LYS A 106 17.91 -9.66 39.26
CA LYS A 106 17.22 -9.68 37.96
C LYS A 106 17.15 -11.11 37.41
N MET A 107 18.27 -11.84 37.40
CA MET A 107 18.32 -13.22 36.91
C MET A 107 17.49 -14.16 37.76
N LYS A 108 17.57 -14.06 39.09
CA LYS A 108 16.76 -14.85 40.02
C LYS A 108 15.25 -14.62 39.84
N GLY A 109 14.84 -13.41 39.44
CA GLY A 109 13.45 -13.07 39.15
C GLY A 109 12.92 -13.62 37.83
N GLN A 110 13.77 -14.22 36.98
CA GLN A 110 13.35 -14.81 35.71
C GLN A 110 12.66 -16.16 35.93
N SER A 111 11.57 -16.43 35.21
CA SER A 111 10.86 -17.71 35.30
C SER A 111 11.69 -18.85 34.68
N ALA A 112 12.06 -19.83 35.51
CA ALA A 112 12.75 -21.03 35.06
C ALA A 112 11.91 -21.82 34.05
N ALA A 113 12.55 -22.29 32.98
CA ALA A 113 11.98 -23.15 31.95
C ALA A 113 11.95 -24.61 32.41
N THR A 114 12.94 -25.00 33.21
CA THR A 114 13.14 -26.36 33.70
C THR A 114 13.50 -26.32 35.19
N GLU A 115 13.39 -27.47 35.84
CA GLU A 115 13.81 -27.63 37.23
C GLU A 115 15.33 -27.40 37.40
N GLU A 116 16.13 -27.87 36.43
CA GLU A 116 17.59 -27.65 36.39
C GLU A 116 17.94 -26.16 36.32
N GLU A 117 17.29 -25.40 35.42
CA GLU A 117 17.50 -23.95 35.33
C GLU A 117 17.14 -23.24 36.64
N GLY A 118 16.05 -23.66 37.29
CA GLY A 118 15.61 -23.13 38.57
C GLY A 118 16.65 -23.34 39.68
N GLN A 119 17.27 -24.52 39.74
CA GLN A 119 18.33 -24.82 40.69
C GLN A 119 19.58 -23.94 40.46
N ILE A 120 19.97 -23.73 39.20
CA ILE A 120 21.11 -22.86 38.86
C ILE A 120 20.82 -21.39 39.21
N LEU A 121 19.61 -20.88 38.91
CA LEU A 121 19.18 -19.53 39.26
C LEU A 121 19.14 -19.31 40.79
N GLN A 122 18.74 -20.33 41.55
CA GLN A 122 18.77 -20.28 43.01
C GLN A 122 20.20 -20.22 43.55
N ARG A 123 21.10 -21.05 43.01
CA ARG A 123 22.55 -21.03 43.33
C ARG A 123 23.16 -19.66 43.02
N PHE A 124 22.76 -19.02 41.92
CA PHE A 124 23.19 -17.69 41.54
C PHE A 124 22.91 -16.65 42.63
N GLY A 125 21.69 -16.66 43.17
CA GLY A 125 21.30 -15.77 44.26
C GLY A 125 22.10 -16.03 45.54
N SER A 126 22.28 -17.30 45.92
CA SER A 126 23.03 -17.64 47.14
C SER A 126 24.52 -17.36 47.02
N ASP A 127 25.14 -17.69 45.88
CA ASP A 127 26.57 -17.48 45.66
C ASP A 127 26.91 -15.98 45.53
N THR A 128 26.02 -15.19 44.91
CA THR A 128 26.18 -13.73 44.86
C THR A 128 26.10 -13.10 46.24
N ALA A 129 25.14 -13.51 47.05
CA ALA A 129 25.01 -13.03 48.44
C ALA A 129 26.24 -13.42 49.27
N ALA A 130 26.75 -14.64 49.11
CA ALA A 130 27.96 -15.10 49.81
C ALA A 130 29.21 -14.32 49.37
N TYR A 131 29.40 -14.09 48.07
CA TYR A 131 30.50 -13.27 47.56
C TYR A 131 30.41 -11.83 48.08
N GLN A 132 29.24 -11.20 47.99
CA GLN A 132 28.99 -9.86 48.53
C GLN A 132 29.37 -9.77 50.01
N ALA A 133 28.90 -10.70 50.84
CA ALA A 133 29.18 -10.70 52.27
C ALA A 133 30.70 -10.77 52.55
N LYS A 134 31.43 -11.62 51.83
CA LYS A 134 32.89 -11.74 51.98
C LYS A 134 33.63 -10.48 51.54
N VAL A 135 33.22 -9.84 50.45
CA VAL A 135 33.82 -8.58 50.00
C VAL A 135 33.51 -7.43 50.97
N THR A 136 32.30 -7.37 51.53
CA THR A 136 31.95 -6.36 52.55
C THR A 136 32.77 -6.56 53.82
N SER A 137 32.90 -7.79 54.32
CA SER A 137 33.76 -8.07 55.47
C SER A 137 35.22 -7.70 55.22
N PHE A 138 35.73 -7.96 54.01
CA PHE A 138 37.06 -7.53 53.59
C PHE A 138 37.24 -6.00 53.65
N LEU A 139 36.28 -5.24 53.09
CA LEU A 139 36.30 -3.78 53.11
C LEU A 139 36.21 -3.21 54.53
N ASP A 140 35.45 -3.84 55.42
CA ASP A 140 35.33 -3.39 56.81
C ASP A 140 36.60 -3.67 57.61
N LEU A 141 37.29 -4.79 57.38
CA LEU A 141 38.60 -5.08 57.96
C LEU A 141 39.67 -4.08 57.53
N LEU A 142 39.68 -3.71 56.25
CA LEU A 142 40.57 -2.67 55.73
C LEU A 142 40.35 -1.33 56.45
N LYS A 143 39.09 -0.92 56.69
CA LYS A 143 38.78 0.31 57.45
C LYS A 143 39.25 0.25 58.90
N MET A 144 39.30 -0.94 59.48
CA MET A 144 39.79 -1.18 60.85
C MET A 144 41.31 -1.26 60.94
N GLY A 145 42.04 -1.15 59.82
CA GLY A 145 43.51 -1.24 59.77
C GLY A 145 44.05 -2.66 59.96
N VAL A 146 43.21 -3.68 59.79
CA VAL A 146 43.61 -5.09 59.87
C VAL A 146 44.08 -5.55 58.48
N ASP A 147 45.21 -6.27 58.42
CA ASP A 147 45.71 -6.87 57.18
C ASP A 147 44.70 -7.93 56.66
N PRO A 148 44.10 -7.73 55.48
CA PRO A 148 43.05 -8.60 54.99
C PRO A 148 43.59 -9.80 54.18
N LEU A 149 44.91 -10.02 54.11
CA LEU A 149 45.52 -11.09 53.31
C LEU A 149 44.92 -12.48 53.58
N ASP A 150 44.66 -12.82 54.85
CA ASP A 150 44.06 -14.10 55.25
C ASP A 150 42.62 -14.26 54.74
N PHE A 151 41.90 -13.16 54.53
CA PHE A 151 40.54 -13.17 54.00
C PHE A 151 40.47 -13.32 52.47
N LEU A 152 41.59 -13.13 51.76
CA LEU A 152 41.62 -13.27 50.30
C LEU A 152 41.32 -14.70 49.85
N GLN A 153 41.73 -15.70 50.61
CA GLN A 153 41.44 -17.10 50.28
C GLN A 153 39.92 -17.38 50.35
N GLU A 154 39.22 -16.81 51.33
CA GLU A 154 37.77 -16.96 51.45
C GLU A 154 37.01 -16.23 50.34
N VAL A 155 37.46 -15.02 49.99
CA VAL A 155 36.91 -14.24 48.87
C VAL A 155 37.16 -14.97 47.55
N GLN A 156 38.37 -15.50 47.33
CA GLN A 156 38.71 -16.29 46.14
C GLN A 156 37.84 -17.54 46.02
N ALA A 157 37.58 -18.24 47.13
CA ALA A 157 36.69 -19.39 47.14
C ALA A 157 35.23 -19.01 46.82
N ALA A 158 34.75 -17.87 47.33
CA ALA A 158 33.41 -17.36 47.01
C ALA A 158 33.29 -16.92 45.55
N TYR A 159 34.31 -16.23 45.01
CA TYR A 159 34.42 -15.90 43.59
C TYR A 159 34.38 -17.16 42.72
N GLY A 160 35.17 -18.19 43.08
CA GLY A 160 35.22 -19.46 42.36
C GLY A 160 33.86 -20.16 42.28
N ARG A 161 33.09 -20.18 43.37
CA ARG A 161 31.72 -20.73 43.37
C ARG A 161 30.78 -19.95 42.46
N LEU A 162 30.74 -18.63 42.60
CA LEU A 162 29.86 -17.79 41.78
C LEU A 162 30.21 -17.86 40.30
N ASN A 163 31.50 -17.82 39.95
CA ASN A 163 31.98 -17.96 38.58
C ASN A 163 31.69 -19.37 38.02
N GLY A 164 31.79 -20.41 38.87
CA GLY A 164 31.36 -21.77 38.52
C GLY A 164 29.88 -21.84 38.18
N THR A 165 29.01 -21.31 39.05
CA THR A 165 27.56 -21.22 38.80
C THR A 165 27.24 -20.42 37.55
N ALA A 166 27.98 -19.35 37.24
CA ALA A 166 27.83 -18.60 36.00
C ALA A 166 28.21 -19.41 34.75
N ARG A 167 29.28 -20.19 34.81
CA ARG A 167 29.67 -21.11 33.73
C ARG A 167 28.66 -22.24 33.54
N ASP A 168 28.14 -22.81 34.63
CA ASP A 168 27.10 -23.85 34.58
C ASP A 168 25.88 -23.31 33.82
N TYR A 169 25.43 -22.10 34.15
CA TYR A 169 24.29 -21.48 33.47
C TYR A 169 24.57 -21.10 32.02
N LEU A 170 25.75 -20.55 31.70
CA LEU A 170 26.13 -20.28 30.30
C LEU A 170 26.15 -21.57 29.47
N THR A 171 26.65 -22.66 30.05
CA THR A 171 26.66 -23.98 29.39
C THR A 171 25.24 -24.47 29.16
N TYR A 172 24.37 -24.37 30.17
CA TYR A 172 22.95 -24.69 30.06
C TYR A 172 22.24 -23.87 28.96
N GLN A 173 22.43 -22.54 28.93
CA GLN A 173 21.82 -21.67 27.91
C GLN A 173 22.33 -21.96 26.50
N ARG A 174 23.63 -22.26 26.35
CA ARG A 174 24.21 -22.64 25.06
C ARG A 174 23.67 -23.97 24.56
N GLN A 175 23.53 -24.95 25.44
CA GLN A 175 22.92 -26.23 25.11
C GLN A 175 21.46 -26.05 24.72
N GLN A 176 20.68 -25.30 25.52
CA GLN A 176 19.29 -24.98 25.19
C GLN A 176 19.16 -24.25 23.85
N SER A 177 20.07 -23.32 23.56
CA SER A 177 20.11 -22.62 22.27
C SER A 177 20.42 -23.60 21.14
N ALA A 178 21.42 -24.47 21.29
CA ALA A 178 21.79 -25.47 20.28
C ALA A 178 20.64 -26.44 19.98
N ASP A 179 19.94 -26.92 21.02
CA ASP A 179 18.78 -27.80 20.88
C ASP A 179 17.63 -27.06 20.18
N ALA A 180 17.37 -25.80 20.55
CA ALA A 180 16.35 -24.99 19.90
C ALA A 180 16.70 -24.69 18.43
N TYR A 181 17.96 -24.44 18.09
CA TYR A 181 18.42 -24.31 16.69
C TYR A 181 18.24 -25.61 15.91
N ALA A 182 18.57 -26.76 16.50
CA ALA A 182 18.36 -28.06 15.88
C ALA A 182 16.86 -28.33 15.62
N ASN A 183 16.00 -27.97 16.57
CA ASN A 183 14.55 -28.09 16.44
C ASN A 183 13.98 -27.15 15.36
N VAL A 184 14.50 -25.93 15.24
CA VAL A 184 14.12 -25.01 14.15
C VAL A 184 14.50 -25.61 12.80
N ASN A 185 15.73 -26.09 12.63
CA ASN A 185 16.18 -26.69 11.38
C ASN A 185 15.36 -27.94 11.03
N ALA A 186 15.12 -28.83 11.99
CA ALA A 186 14.28 -30.01 11.78
C ALA A 186 12.84 -29.63 11.40
N SER A 187 12.27 -28.59 12.02
CA SER A 187 10.95 -28.06 11.68
C SER A 187 10.91 -27.46 10.28
N VAL A 188 11.95 -26.72 9.88
CA VAL A 188 12.11 -26.19 8.51
C VAL A 188 12.20 -27.33 7.51
N ASP A 189 13.05 -28.32 7.75
CA ASP A 189 13.23 -29.48 6.86
C ASP A 189 11.93 -30.28 6.71
N ALA A 190 11.24 -30.57 7.82
CA ALA A 190 9.95 -31.24 7.81
C ALA A 190 8.89 -30.44 7.03
N THR A 191 8.86 -29.12 7.21
CA THR A 191 7.95 -28.22 6.49
C THR A 191 8.27 -28.22 4.98
N THR A 192 9.55 -28.11 4.60
CA THR A 192 9.98 -28.15 3.20
C THR A 192 9.64 -29.50 2.56
N GLN A 193 9.86 -30.61 3.24
CA GLN A 193 9.46 -31.94 2.75
C GLN A 193 7.94 -32.06 2.59
N ALA A 194 7.15 -31.51 3.53
CA ALA A 194 5.69 -31.48 3.42
C ALA A 194 5.21 -30.63 2.22
N PHE A 195 5.86 -29.50 1.93
CA PHE A 195 5.58 -28.71 0.73
C PHE A 195 5.95 -29.46 -0.56
N ILE A 196 7.10 -30.13 -0.61
CA ILE A 196 7.50 -30.93 -1.77
C ILE A 196 6.51 -32.09 -1.97
N ALA A 197 6.15 -32.81 -0.91
CA ALA A 197 5.18 -33.91 -0.98
C ALA A 197 3.80 -33.43 -1.43
N SER A 198 3.31 -32.30 -0.91
CA SER A 198 2.03 -31.72 -1.34
C SER A 198 2.07 -31.23 -2.79
N ALA A 199 3.19 -30.68 -3.27
CA ALA A 199 3.37 -30.33 -4.68
C ALA A 199 3.36 -31.56 -5.59
N ILE A 200 3.99 -32.67 -5.19
CA ILE A 200 3.95 -33.95 -5.93
C ILE A 200 2.52 -34.49 -5.97
N VAL A 201 1.81 -34.50 -4.84
CA VAL A 201 0.42 -34.95 -4.78
C VAL A 201 -0.48 -34.06 -5.66
N ALA A 202 -0.31 -32.74 -5.61
CA ALA A 202 -1.03 -31.81 -6.47
C ALA A 202 -0.77 -32.10 -7.95
N LEU A 203 0.50 -32.32 -8.35
CA LEU A 203 0.85 -32.68 -9.72
C LEU A 203 0.18 -34.00 -10.15
N LEU A 204 0.20 -35.02 -9.30
CA LEU A 204 -0.45 -36.31 -9.58
C LEU A 204 -1.96 -36.17 -9.73
N ILE A 205 -2.60 -35.35 -8.89
CA ILE A 205 -4.03 -35.03 -9.00
C ILE A 205 -4.31 -34.29 -10.31
N THR A 206 -3.52 -33.27 -10.66
CA THR A 206 -3.68 -32.52 -11.92
C THR A 206 -3.54 -33.43 -13.14
N VAL A 207 -2.53 -34.29 -13.17
CA VAL A 207 -2.34 -35.28 -14.24
C VAL A 207 -3.52 -36.25 -14.26
N GLY A 208 -3.95 -36.76 -13.11
CA GLY A 208 -5.10 -37.66 -12.99
C GLY A 208 -6.39 -37.04 -13.51
N VAL A 209 -6.66 -35.77 -13.16
CA VAL A 209 -7.81 -34.99 -13.63
C VAL A 209 -7.73 -34.72 -15.14
N ALA A 210 -6.55 -34.37 -15.66
CA ALA A 210 -6.35 -34.15 -17.09
C ALA A 210 -6.61 -35.42 -17.91
N LEU A 211 -6.07 -36.57 -17.45
CA LEU A 211 -6.37 -37.87 -18.05
C LEU A 211 -7.86 -38.20 -17.92
N PHE A 212 -8.47 -37.96 -16.76
CA PHE A 212 -9.89 -38.19 -16.53
C PHE A 212 -10.76 -37.44 -17.54
N ILE A 213 -10.54 -36.13 -17.74
CA ILE A 213 -11.26 -35.31 -18.75
C ILE A 213 -10.97 -35.82 -20.16
N GLY A 214 -9.70 -36.10 -20.47
CA GLY A 214 -9.26 -36.57 -21.78
C GLY A 214 -9.94 -37.87 -22.21
N PHE A 215 -10.01 -38.86 -21.31
CA PHE A 215 -10.61 -40.16 -21.60
C PHE A 215 -12.14 -40.19 -21.50
N ASN A 216 -12.74 -39.43 -20.57
CA ASN A 216 -14.17 -39.54 -20.27
C ASN A 216 -15.05 -38.48 -20.93
N ILE A 217 -14.46 -37.39 -21.46
CA ILE A 217 -15.19 -36.31 -22.13
C ILE A 217 -14.63 -36.07 -23.53
N ALA A 218 -13.36 -35.67 -23.63
CA ALA A 218 -12.78 -35.21 -24.90
C ALA A 218 -12.75 -36.31 -25.97
N ARG A 219 -12.23 -37.51 -25.66
CA ARG A 219 -12.16 -38.62 -26.63
C ARG A 219 -13.54 -39.06 -27.15
N PRO A 220 -14.57 -39.31 -26.31
CA PRO A 220 -15.91 -39.65 -26.77
C PRO A 220 -16.57 -38.57 -27.64
N VAL A 221 -16.43 -37.29 -27.27
CA VAL A 221 -16.96 -36.17 -28.05
C VAL A 221 -16.33 -36.14 -29.44
N VAL A 222 -15.00 -36.17 -29.52
CA VAL A 222 -14.26 -36.18 -30.81
C VAL A 222 -14.68 -37.37 -31.68
N ARG A 223 -14.81 -38.57 -31.09
CA ARG A 223 -15.27 -39.76 -31.83
C ARG A 223 -16.68 -39.60 -32.39
N LEU A 224 -17.62 -39.02 -31.64
CA LEU A 224 -18.97 -38.75 -32.12
C LEU A 224 -18.97 -37.71 -33.25
N THR A 225 -18.15 -36.66 -33.13
CA THR A 225 -17.96 -35.66 -34.20
C THR A 225 -17.46 -36.31 -35.50
N THR A 226 -16.45 -37.20 -35.41
CA THR A 226 -15.92 -37.91 -36.59
C THR A 226 -16.95 -38.86 -37.23
N VAL A 227 -17.84 -39.47 -36.44
CA VAL A 227 -18.92 -40.32 -36.99
C VAL A 227 -19.99 -39.47 -37.69
N MET A 228 -20.33 -38.31 -37.11
CA MET A 228 -21.29 -37.37 -37.71
C MET A 228 -20.79 -36.82 -39.06
N GLU A 229 -19.50 -36.49 -39.16
CA GLU A 229 -18.88 -36.03 -40.41
C GLU A 229 -18.93 -37.10 -41.51
N ARG A 230 -18.68 -38.37 -41.16
CA ARG A 230 -18.78 -39.50 -42.10
C ARG A 230 -20.21 -39.79 -42.55
N LEU A 231 -21.18 -39.68 -41.64
CA LEU A 231 -22.61 -39.77 -41.95
C LEU A 231 -23.03 -38.68 -42.96
N ALA A 232 -22.56 -37.44 -42.78
CA ALA A 232 -22.83 -36.33 -43.70
C ALA A 232 -22.23 -36.56 -45.10
N GLN A 233 -21.17 -37.35 -45.22
CA GLN A 233 -20.56 -37.75 -46.49
C GLN A 233 -21.22 -38.97 -47.14
N GLY A 234 -22.35 -39.46 -46.60
CA GLY A 234 -23.09 -40.61 -47.13
C GLY A 234 -22.50 -41.97 -46.78
N ARG A 235 -21.53 -42.04 -45.85
CA ARG A 235 -20.99 -43.31 -45.35
C ARG A 235 -21.83 -43.83 -44.19
N LEU A 236 -22.80 -44.69 -44.49
CA LEU A 236 -23.80 -45.17 -43.54
C LEU A 236 -23.46 -46.52 -42.88
N GLU A 237 -22.25 -47.04 -43.04
CA GLU A 237 -21.89 -48.38 -42.53
C GLU A 237 -21.35 -48.35 -41.10
N ASP A 238 -20.77 -47.24 -40.65
CA ASP A 238 -20.10 -47.13 -39.35
C ASP A 238 -21.05 -47.25 -38.14
N GLU A 239 -20.66 -48.00 -37.10
CA GLU A 239 -21.38 -48.05 -35.82
C GLU A 239 -21.22 -46.76 -35.01
N VAL A 240 -22.30 -46.34 -34.33
CA VAL A 240 -22.28 -45.12 -33.50
C VAL A 240 -21.73 -45.46 -32.10
N PRO A 241 -20.54 -44.97 -31.71
CA PRO A 241 -19.92 -45.30 -30.44
C PRO A 241 -20.67 -44.66 -29.26
N ALA A 242 -20.46 -45.18 -28.05
CA ALA A 242 -20.88 -44.56 -26.78
C ALA A 242 -22.40 -44.42 -26.52
N ALA A 243 -23.25 -45.06 -27.33
CA ALA A 243 -24.70 -44.92 -27.23
C ALA A 243 -25.36 -45.61 -26.02
N GLU A 244 -24.63 -46.52 -25.34
CA GLU A 244 -25.07 -47.15 -24.08
C GLU A 244 -24.78 -46.30 -22.83
N ARG A 245 -24.15 -45.12 -22.98
CA ARG A 245 -23.87 -44.25 -21.84
C ARG A 245 -25.14 -43.58 -21.30
N GLY A 246 -25.19 -43.40 -19.98
CA GLY A 246 -26.28 -42.73 -19.28
C GLY A 246 -26.15 -41.20 -19.20
N ASP A 247 -25.05 -40.62 -19.68
CA ASP A 247 -24.78 -39.18 -19.63
C ASP A 247 -25.17 -38.45 -20.94
N GLU A 248 -24.91 -37.14 -21.00
CA GLU A 248 -25.24 -36.28 -22.15
C GLU A 248 -24.54 -36.73 -23.44
N ILE A 249 -23.32 -37.29 -23.32
CA ILE A 249 -22.60 -37.87 -24.45
C ILE A 249 -23.35 -39.09 -25.00
N GLY A 250 -23.91 -39.93 -24.13
CA GLY A 250 -24.80 -41.02 -24.53
C GLY A 250 -26.07 -40.54 -25.22
N GLN A 251 -26.64 -39.42 -24.76
CA GLN A 251 -27.79 -38.80 -25.41
C GLN A 251 -27.45 -38.32 -26.82
N MET A 252 -26.32 -37.65 -27.00
CA MET A 252 -25.81 -37.26 -28.33
C MET A 252 -25.60 -38.47 -29.24
N ALA A 253 -24.99 -39.54 -28.73
CA ALA A 253 -24.78 -40.77 -29.48
C ALA A 253 -26.10 -41.44 -29.94
N ARG A 254 -27.14 -41.45 -29.09
CA ARG A 254 -28.47 -41.94 -29.47
C ARG A 254 -29.09 -41.08 -30.58
N THR A 255 -28.94 -39.76 -30.51
CA THR A 255 -29.41 -38.85 -31.57
C THR A 255 -28.72 -39.11 -32.90
N VAL A 256 -27.39 -39.30 -32.90
CA VAL A 256 -26.62 -39.63 -34.11
C VAL A 256 -27.08 -40.96 -34.73
N ARG A 257 -27.49 -41.94 -33.91
CA ARG A 257 -28.07 -43.20 -34.39
C ARG A 257 -29.38 -43.01 -35.15
N VAL A 258 -30.28 -42.15 -34.67
CA VAL A 258 -31.54 -41.83 -35.36
C VAL A 258 -31.27 -41.17 -36.72
N PHE A 259 -30.28 -40.28 -36.81
CA PHE A 259 -29.87 -39.68 -38.09
C PHE A 259 -29.37 -40.73 -39.09
N LYS A 260 -28.57 -41.71 -38.64
CA LYS A 260 -28.11 -42.83 -39.47
C LYS A 260 -29.29 -43.64 -40.04
N GLU A 261 -30.25 -44.01 -39.19
CA GLU A 261 -31.42 -44.79 -39.59
C GLU A 261 -32.29 -44.05 -40.63
N ASN A 262 -32.45 -42.73 -40.47
CA ASN A 262 -33.19 -41.93 -41.44
C ASN A 262 -32.47 -41.80 -42.78
N ALA A 263 -31.14 -41.66 -42.79
CA ALA A 263 -30.36 -41.60 -44.02
C ALA A 263 -30.44 -42.90 -44.83
N LEU A 264 -30.48 -44.06 -44.16
CA LEU A 264 -30.67 -45.36 -44.82
C LEU A 264 -32.03 -45.47 -45.51
N ARG A 265 -33.13 -45.02 -44.88
CA ARG A 265 -34.47 -45.01 -45.48
C ARG A 265 -34.56 -44.14 -46.73
N VAL A 266 -33.89 -42.99 -46.73
CA VAL A 266 -33.87 -42.09 -47.90
C VAL A 266 -33.15 -42.73 -49.09
N GLN A 267 -32.07 -43.48 -48.83
CA GLN A 267 -31.35 -44.22 -49.89
C GLN A 267 -32.19 -45.35 -50.49
N GLU A 268 -33.02 -46.00 -49.67
CA GLU A 268 -33.93 -47.08 -50.09
C GLU A 268 -35.03 -46.56 -51.02
N MET A 269 -35.67 -45.44 -50.66
CA MET A 269 -36.69 -44.79 -51.50
C MET A 269 -36.15 -44.28 -52.84
N ALA A 270 -34.89 -43.84 -52.89
CA ALA A 270 -34.25 -43.37 -54.11
C ALA A 270 -34.06 -44.51 -55.14
N ARG A 271 -33.79 -45.74 -54.68
CA ARG A 271 -33.63 -46.92 -55.54
C ARG A 271 -34.96 -47.43 -56.11
N GLU A 272 -36.06 -47.26 -55.39
CA GLU A 272 -37.41 -47.64 -55.88
C GLU A 272 -37.92 -46.71 -56.98
N GLN A 273 -37.55 -45.42 -56.96
CA GLN A 273 -37.96 -44.45 -57.97
C GLN A 273 -37.29 -44.65 -59.34
N GLU A 274 -36.08 -45.21 -59.41
CA GLU A 274 -35.39 -45.43 -60.68
C GLU A 274 -36.07 -46.48 -61.56
N ALA A 275 -36.76 -47.47 -60.97
CA ALA A 275 -37.47 -48.52 -61.71
C ALA A 275 -38.79 -48.05 -62.36
N MET A 276 -39.42 -46.99 -61.84
CA MET A 276 -40.68 -46.45 -62.40
C MET A 276 -40.48 -45.56 -63.63
N ARG A 277 -39.28 -44.99 -63.82
CA ARG A 277 -39.03 -43.98 -64.87
C ARG A 277 -39.04 -44.52 -66.31
N ALA A 278 -38.92 -45.84 -66.51
CA ALA A 278 -38.87 -46.45 -67.85
C ALA A 278 -40.23 -46.52 -68.59
N ARG A 279 -41.36 -46.31 -67.89
CA ARG A 279 -42.72 -46.37 -68.47
C ARG A 279 -43.31 -44.99 -68.83
N ALA A 280 -42.64 -43.89 -68.47
CA ALA A 280 -43.18 -42.54 -68.58
C ALA A 280 -42.84 -41.81 -69.89
N THR A 281 -42.01 -42.39 -70.77
CA THR A 281 -41.44 -41.71 -71.95
C THR A 281 -42.49 -41.34 -73.02
N GLU A 282 -43.62 -42.03 -73.07
CA GLU A 282 -44.72 -41.76 -74.03
C GLU A 282 -45.69 -40.67 -73.51
N GLU A 283 -45.87 -40.56 -72.19
CA GLU A 283 -46.57 -39.42 -71.55
C GLU A 283 -45.69 -38.17 -71.57
N GLN A 284 -44.37 -38.35 -71.53
CA GLN A 284 -43.36 -37.29 -71.54
C GLN A 284 -43.45 -36.40 -72.78
N ARG A 285 -43.92 -36.86 -73.96
CA ARG A 285 -44.00 -35.97 -75.14
C ARG A 285 -45.13 -34.94 -75.06
N ARG A 286 -46.21 -35.25 -74.33
CA ARG A 286 -47.32 -34.31 -74.08
C ARG A 286 -47.07 -33.49 -72.80
N ALA A 287 -46.45 -34.09 -71.79
CA ALA A 287 -45.98 -33.38 -70.60
C ALA A 287 -44.80 -32.45 -70.89
N MET A 288 -43.89 -32.75 -71.83
CA MET A 288 -42.70 -31.91 -72.13
C MET A 288 -43.08 -30.56 -72.73
N ASN A 289 -44.17 -30.46 -73.50
CA ASN A 289 -44.65 -29.17 -74.02
C ASN A 289 -45.36 -28.33 -72.94
N SER A 290 -46.05 -28.97 -71.98
CA SER A 290 -46.62 -28.30 -70.80
C SER A 290 -45.54 -27.92 -69.79
N LEU A 291 -44.61 -28.82 -69.53
CA LEU A 291 -43.46 -28.66 -68.64
C LEU A 291 -42.47 -27.65 -69.21
N ALA A 292 -42.28 -27.57 -70.54
CA ALA A 292 -41.49 -26.50 -71.14
C ALA A 292 -42.16 -25.14 -70.96
N ALA A 293 -43.49 -25.04 -71.08
CA ALA A 293 -44.23 -23.81 -70.82
C ALA A 293 -44.26 -23.44 -69.31
N ASP A 294 -44.42 -24.41 -68.42
CA ASP A 294 -44.41 -24.23 -66.96
C ASP A 294 -42.99 -23.99 -66.42
N LEU A 295 -41.97 -24.60 -67.01
CA LEU A 295 -40.55 -24.33 -66.75
C LEU A 295 -40.16 -22.97 -67.29
N GLU A 296 -40.60 -22.59 -68.50
CA GLU A 296 -40.39 -21.25 -69.04
C GLU A 296 -41.06 -20.20 -68.14
N ALA A 297 -42.29 -20.45 -67.67
CA ALA A 297 -42.98 -19.59 -66.72
C ALA A 297 -42.30 -19.56 -65.33
N SER A 298 -41.88 -20.70 -64.79
CA SER A 298 -41.23 -20.81 -63.47
C SER A 298 -39.81 -20.25 -63.48
N VAL A 299 -39.03 -20.47 -64.54
CA VAL A 299 -37.71 -19.87 -64.73
C VAL A 299 -37.85 -18.37 -64.94
N LYS A 300 -38.85 -17.90 -65.70
CA LYS A 300 -39.13 -16.46 -65.83
C LYS A 300 -39.57 -15.83 -64.50
N ALA A 301 -40.34 -16.54 -63.67
CA ALA A 301 -40.72 -16.11 -62.34
C ALA A 301 -39.54 -16.11 -61.34
N MET A 302 -38.71 -17.16 -61.34
CA MET A 302 -37.49 -17.24 -60.52
C MET A 302 -36.45 -16.23 -60.94
N MET A 303 -36.23 -16.03 -62.25
CA MET A 303 -35.38 -14.97 -62.77
C MET A 303 -35.95 -13.59 -62.41
N GLY A 304 -37.28 -13.42 -62.43
CA GLY A 304 -37.95 -12.22 -61.92
C GLY A 304 -37.68 -11.98 -60.42
N GLU A 305 -37.72 -13.03 -59.60
CA GLU A 305 -37.42 -12.96 -58.16
C GLU A 305 -35.93 -12.69 -57.90
N VAL A 306 -35.02 -13.33 -58.65
CA VAL A 306 -33.58 -13.07 -58.58
C VAL A 306 -33.27 -11.64 -59.01
N VAL A 307 -33.91 -11.13 -60.06
CA VAL A 307 -33.77 -9.73 -60.49
C VAL A 307 -34.33 -8.77 -59.45
N ARG A 308 -35.46 -9.09 -58.80
CA ARG A 308 -36.00 -8.31 -57.67
C ARG A 308 -35.05 -8.31 -56.48
N SER A 309 -34.55 -9.47 -56.08
CA SER A 309 -33.62 -9.64 -54.96
C SER A 309 -32.29 -8.92 -55.23
N ALA A 310 -31.72 -9.05 -56.43
CA ALA A 310 -30.54 -8.31 -56.85
C ALA A 310 -30.78 -6.79 -56.89
N THR A 311 -31.97 -6.35 -57.30
CA THR A 311 -32.36 -4.94 -57.26
C THR A 311 -32.50 -4.43 -55.83
N SER A 312 -33.08 -5.24 -54.92
CA SER A 312 -33.20 -4.94 -53.49
C SER A 312 -31.83 -4.86 -52.83
N MET A 313 -30.96 -5.84 -53.09
CA MET A 313 -29.58 -5.87 -52.59
C MET A 313 -28.77 -4.67 -53.10
N ARG A 314 -28.94 -4.28 -54.37
CA ARG A 314 -28.34 -3.05 -54.90
C ARG A 314 -28.88 -1.80 -54.20
N GLY A 315 -30.17 -1.77 -53.87
CA GLY A 315 -30.79 -0.71 -53.07
C GLY A 315 -30.20 -0.63 -51.66
N GLU A 316 -30.12 -1.76 -50.96
CA GLU A 316 -29.54 -1.86 -49.61
C GLU A 316 -28.04 -1.51 -49.60
N ALA A 317 -27.28 -1.94 -50.61
CA ALA A 317 -25.88 -1.57 -50.75
C ALA A 317 -25.70 -0.05 -50.99
N ASN A 318 -26.60 0.58 -51.75
CA ASN A 318 -26.59 2.03 -51.92
C ASN A 318 -26.92 2.76 -50.62
N VAL A 319 -27.89 2.26 -49.84
CA VAL A 319 -28.20 2.78 -48.50
C VAL A 319 -27.00 2.61 -47.57
N MET A 320 -26.32 1.47 -47.61
CA MET A 320 -25.12 1.22 -46.82
C MET A 320 -23.97 2.17 -47.20
N LEU A 321 -23.75 2.40 -48.50
CA LEU A 321 -22.78 3.38 -48.99
C LEU A 321 -23.10 4.80 -48.52
N GLU A 322 -24.38 5.17 -48.51
CA GLU A 322 -24.82 6.47 -48.01
C GLU A 322 -24.60 6.59 -46.49
N ASN A 323 -24.97 5.56 -45.72
CA ASN A 323 -24.72 5.52 -44.28
C ASN A 323 -23.21 5.58 -43.97
N ALA A 324 -22.36 4.93 -44.76
CA ALA A 324 -20.91 4.99 -44.61
C ALA A 324 -20.38 6.40 -44.91
N ARG A 325 -20.88 7.07 -45.96
CA ARG A 325 -20.55 8.47 -46.25
C ARG A 325 -20.99 9.40 -45.14
N GLN A 326 -22.21 9.24 -44.64
CA GLN A 326 -22.72 10.01 -43.50
C GLN A 326 -21.86 9.78 -42.25
N THR A 327 -21.49 8.54 -41.95
CA THR A 327 -20.62 8.23 -40.81
C THR A 327 -19.24 8.88 -40.96
N SER A 328 -18.68 8.88 -42.17
CA SER A 328 -17.42 9.58 -42.47
C SER A 328 -17.55 11.08 -42.23
N HIS A 329 -18.64 11.71 -42.71
CA HIS A 329 -18.90 13.14 -42.49
C HIS A 329 -19.09 13.48 -41.01
N HIS A 330 -19.82 12.64 -40.26
CA HIS A 330 -19.97 12.82 -38.81
C HIS A 330 -18.62 12.67 -38.10
N SER A 331 -17.79 11.71 -38.49
CA SER A 331 -16.45 11.52 -37.91
C SER A 331 -15.56 12.73 -38.14
N ASP A 332 -15.62 13.33 -39.33
CA ASP A 332 -14.90 14.56 -39.68
C ASP A 332 -15.41 15.76 -38.87
N SER A 333 -16.74 15.88 -38.72
CA SER A 333 -17.36 16.90 -37.88
C SER A 333 -16.96 16.77 -36.41
N VAL A 334 -16.90 15.54 -35.89
CA VAL A 334 -16.44 15.26 -34.53
C VAL A 334 -14.97 15.60 -34.38
N ALA A 335 -14.11 15.26 -35.35
CA ALA A 335 -12.69 15.61 -35.31
C ALA A 335 -12.50 17.14 -35.25
N HIS A 336 -13.26 17.89 -36.05
CA HIS A 336 -13.28 19.36 -36.00
C HIS A 336 -13.73 19.89 -34.64
N ALA A 337 -14.83 19.37 -34.09
CA ALA A 337 -15.32 19.79 -32.76
C ALA A 337 -14.32 19.50 -31.64
N VAL A 338 -13.62 18.35 -31.70
CA VAL A 338 -12.56 18.01 -30.73
C VAL A 338 -11.38 18.96 -30.85
N GLN A 339 -11.01 19.35 -32.07
CA GLN A 339 -9.91 20.29 -32.28
C GLN A 339 -10.25 21.71 -31.80
N GLU A 340 -11.49 22.15 -32.01
CA GLU A 340 -12.02 23.40 -31.45
C GLU A 340 -12.03 23.36 -29.92
N ALA A 341 -12.57 22.30 -29.31
CA ALA A 341 -12.57 22.13 -27.86
C ALA A 341 -11.15 22.13 -27.26
N THR A 342 -10.18 21.52 -27.96
CA THR A 342 -8.77 21.55 -27.53
C THR A 342 -8.22 22.97 -27.53
N SER A 343 -8.47 23.74 -28.59
CA SER A 343 -8.06 25.15 -28.68
C SER A 343 -8.74 26.03 -27.62
N GLU A 344 -10.00 25.73 -27.28
CA GLU A 344 -10.71 26.43 -26.19
C GLU A 344 -10.07 26.11 -24.83
N VAL A 345 -9.73 24.85 -24.57
CA VAL A 345 -9.05 24.44 -23.33
C VAL A 345 -7.68 25.11 -23.21
N GLU A 346 -6.90 25.19 -24.29
CA GLU A 346 -5.63 25.94 -24.32
C GLU A 346 -5.84 27.43 -24.03
N SER A 347 -6.90 28.03 -24.57
CA SER A 347 -7.24 29.44 -24.31
C SER A 347 -7.65 29.67 -22.86
N VAL A 348 -8.41 28.74 -22.27
CA VAL A 348 -8.78 28.78 -20.84
C VAL A 348 -7.54 28.63 -19.96
N ALA A 349 -6.61 27.74 -20.31
CA ALA A 349 -5.34 27.60 -19.59
C ALA A 349 -4.51 28.89 -19.62
N ALA A 350 -4.38 29.52 -20.80
CA ALA A 350 -3.74 30.82 -20.93
C ALA A 350 -4.46 31.92 -20.11
N GLY A 351 -5.80 31.93 -20.11
CA GLY A 351 -6.59 32.82 -19.28
C GLY A 351 -6.36 32.62 -17.78
N ALA A 352 -6.22 31.37 -17.33
CA ALA A 352 -5.90 31.05 -15.95
C ALA A 352 -4.48 31.53 -15.55
N GLU A 353 -3.50 31.42 -16.44
CA GLU A 353 -2.15 31.99 -16.23
C GLU A 353 -2.19 33.52 -16.14
N GLN A 354 -2.96 34.20 -17.00
CA GLN A 354 -3.15 35.64 -16.95
C GLN A 354 -3.87 36.11 -15.68
N LEU A 355 -4.88 35.36 -15.23
CA LEU A 355 -5.56 35.63 -13.97
C LEU A 355 -4.61 35.48 -12.78
N ARG A 356 -3.76 34.44 -12.78
CA ARG A 356 -2.74 34.28 -11.75
C ARG A 356 -1.78 35.47 -11.70
N ALA A 357 -1.28 35.91 -12.85
CA ALA A 357 -0.42 37.10 -12.92
C ALA A 357 -1.14 38.37 -12.44
N SER A 358 -2.43 38.51 -12.75
CA SER A 358 -3.25 39.65 -12.29
C SER A 358 -3.45 39.61 -10.77
N ILE A 359 -3.65 38.43 -10.17
CA ILE A 359 -3.77 38.26 -8.72
C ILE A 359 -2.44 38.63 -8.03
N ASP A 360 -1.31 38.23 -8.59
CA ASP A 360 0.01 38.58 -8.05
C ASP A 360 0.24 40.11 -8.07
N GLU A 361 -0.15 40.79 -9.16
CA GLU A 361 -0.04 42.25 -9.27
C GLU A 361 -1.04 43.00 -8.38
N ILE A 362 -2.27 42.50 -8.22
CA ILE A 362 -3.24 43.02 -7.26
C ILE A 362 -2.68 42.89 -5.83
N THR A 363 -2.09 41.74 -5.49
CA THR A 363 -1.47 41.52 -4.17
C THR A 363 -0.34 42.52 -3.91
N ARG A 364 0.49 42.78 -4.93
CA ARG A 364 1.54 43.80 -4.87
C ARG A 364 0.97 45.21 -4.69
N SER A 365 -0.06 45.56 -5.46
CA SER A 365 -0.75 46.86 -5.39
C SER A 365 -1.40 47.08 -4.03
N ILE A 366 -2.08 46.07 -3.47
CA ILE A 366 -2.67 46.13 -2.12
C ILE A 366 -1.58 46.36 -1.07
N THR A 367 -0.43 45.68 -1.19
CA THR A 367 0.70 45.87 -0.29
C THR A 367 1.22 47.32 -0.35
N GLN A 368 1.38 47.87 -1.55
CA GLN A 368 1.82 49.24 -1.76
C GLN A 368 0.80 50.27 -1.26
N SER A 369 -0.50 50.09 -1.53
CA SER A 369 -1.56 50.96 -1.02
C SER A 369 -1.62 50.94 0.50
N THR A 370 -1.42 49.77 1.12
CA THR A 370 -1.33 49.65 2.59
C THR A 370 -0.14 50.44 3.14
N GLN A 371 1.02 50.38 2.47
CA GLN A 371 2.20 51.13 2.86
C GLN A 371 2.00 52.66 2.68
N LEU A 372 1.37 53.08 1.58
CA LEU A 372 1.06 54.49 1.34
C LEU A 372 0.03 55.02 2.36
N ALA A 373 -1.02 54.26 2.65
CA ALA A 373 -2.00 54.62 3.65
C ALA A 373 -1.36 54.79 5.04
N ARG A 374 -0.43 53.90 5.42
CA ARG A 374 0.37 54.07 6.64
C ARG A 374 1.18 55.36 6.62
N GLY A 375 1.88 55.65 5.52
CA GLY A 375 2.63 56.89 5.37
C GLY A 375 1.75 58.16 5.42
N ALA A 376 0.54 58.12 4.85
CA ALA A 376 -0.40 59.22 4.92
C ALA A 376 -0.93 59.45 6.34
N VAL A 377 -1.18 58.37 7.10
CA VAL A 377 -1.52 58.47 8.53
C VAL A 377 -0.39 59.11 9.32
N ASP A 378 0.87 58.72 9.05
CA ASP A 378 2.04 59.32 9.70
C ASP A 378 2.19 60.82 9.36
N GLU A 379 2.01 61.21 8.10
CA GLU A 379 2.14 62.61 7.67
C GLU A 379 0.97 63.48 8.15
N ALA A 380 -0.25 62.93 8.24
CA ALA A 380 -1.38 63.58 8.88
C ALA A 380 -1.08 63.84 10.37
N GLY A 381 -0.47 62.88 11.07
CA GLY A 381 0.00 63.06 12.45
C GLY A 381 1.03 64.18 12.60
N ARG A 382 1.96 64.32 11.63
CA ARG A 382 2.92 65.44 11.61
C ARG A 382 2.25 66.78 11.32
N THR A 383 1.30 66.80 10.40
CA THR A 383 0.55 68.02 10.05
C THR A 383 -0.29 68.50 11.22
N ASP A 384 -0.97 67.59 11.93
CA ASP A 384 -1.71 67.93 13.15
C ASP A 384 -0.78 68.58 14.18
N SER A 385 0.43 68.03 14.37
CA SER A 385 1.44 68.61 15.25
C SER A 385 1.87 70.03 14.81
N ILE A 386 2.02 70.27 13.50
CA ILE A 386 2.38 71.60 12.96
C ILE A 386 1.23 72.59 13.12
N VAL A 387 -0.02 72.18 12.86
CA VAL A 387 -1.19 73.05 13.00
C VAL A 387 -1.42 73.41 14.46
N GLN A 388 -1.22 72.48 15.40
CA GLN A 388 -1.20 72.78 16.84
C GLN A 388 -0.14 73.85 17.16
N GLY A 389 1.08 73.72 16.62
CA GLY A 389 2.14 74.72 16.78
C GLY A 389 1.81 76.08 16.13
N LEU A 390 1.17 76.09 14.96
CA LEU A 390 0.75 77.33 14.28
C LEU A 390 -0.38 78.02 15.03
N SER A 391 -1.38 77.27 15.52
CA SER A 391 -2.46 77.82 16.34
C SER A 391 -1.88 78.50 17.59
N GLU A 392 -0.89 77.87 18.21
CA GLU A 392 -0.16 78.45 19.34
C GLU A 392 0.60 79.73 18.96
N ALA A 393 1.19 79.81 17.77
CA ALA A 393 1.84 81.01 17.25
C ALA A 393 0.86 82.12 16.85
N SER A 394 -0.26 81.80 16.20
CA SER A 394 -1.31 82.76 15.83
C SER A 394 -1.95 83.38 17.05
N ARG A 395 -2.17 82.61 18.12
CA ARG A 395 -2.63 83.15 19.41
C ARG A 395 -1.65 84.19 19.96
N LYS A 396 -0.34 83.96 19.84
CA LYS A 396 0.69 84.97 20.17
C LYS A 396 0.64 86.19 19.25
N ILE A 397 0.29 86.04 17.97
CA ILE A 397 0.15 87.17 17.05
C ILE A 397 -1.12 87.96 17.34
N GLU A 398 -2.23 87.31 17.66
CA GLU A 398 -3.48 87.98 18.02
C GLU A 398 -3.30 88.81 19.30
N GLU A 399 -2.53 88.30 20.27
CA GLU A 399 -2.05 89.06 21.43
C GLU A 399 -1.27 90.33 20.99
N VAL A 400 -0.45 90.26 19.93
CA VAL A 400 0.30 91.40 19.37
C VAL A 400 -0.56 92.34 18.52
N VAL A 401 -1.49 91.85 17.69
CA VAL A 401 -2.38 92.69 16.87
C VAL A 401 -3.39 93.41 17.74
N GLY A 402 -3.87 92.76 18.81
CA GLY A 402 -4.65 93.41 19.85
C GLY A 402 -3.88 94.60 20.43
N LEU A 403 -2.58 94.42 20.71
CA LEU A 403 -1.69 95.51 21.12
C LEU A 403 -1.59 96.61 20.05
N ILE A 404 -1.45 96.28 18.76
CA ILE A 404 -1.34 97.26 17.66
C ILE A 404 -2.66 98.02 17.45
N ASN A 405 -3.81 97.35 17.43
CA ASN A 405 -5.09 98.00 17.16
C ASN A 405 -5.47 98.94 18.31
N ASN A 406 -5.07 98.60 19.55
CA ASN A 406 -5.12 99.52 20.68
C ASN A 406 -4.27 100.80 20.42
N ILE A 407 -3.10 100.68 19.78
CA ILE A 407 -2.25 101.82 19.38
C ILE A 407 -2.85 102.57 18.16
N ALA A 408 -3.43 101.87 17.19
CA ALA A 408 -4.00 102.47 15.98
C ALA A 408 -5.32 103.18 16.25
N GLY A 409 -6.18 102.65 17.12
CA GLY A 409 -7.36 103.35 17.62
C GLY A 409 -6.99 104.67 18.31
N GLN A 410 -5.90 104.66 19.11
CA GLN A 410 -5.30 105.90 19.62
C GLN A 410 -4.85 106.84 18.49
N THR A 411 -4.37 106.31 17.36
CA THR A 411 -3.86 107.08 16.21
C THR A 411 -4.98 107.63 15.29
N ASN A 412 -6.04 106.87 15.02
CA ASN A 412 -7.18 107.32 14.19
C ASN A 412 -7.99 108.41 14.90
N LEU A 413 -8.12 108.31 16.23
CA LEU A 413 -8.63 109.42 17.04
C LEU A 413 -7.76 110.67 16.88
N LEU A 414 -6.44 110.50 16.73
CA LEU A 414 -5.50 111.59 16.43
C LEU A 414 -5.70 112.18 15.02
N ALA A 415 -5.95 111.33 14.02
CA ALA A 415 -6.06 111.72 12.61
C ALA A 415 -7.43 112.30 12.22
N LEU A 416 -8.54 111.76 12.74
CA LEU A 416 -9.88 112.34 12.54
C LEU A 416 -9.92 113.79 13.04
N ASN A 417 -9.26 114.05 14.17
CA ASN A 417 -9.07 115.40 14.70
C ASN A 417 -8.30 116.29 13.70
N ALA A 418 -7.40 115.73 12.89
CA ALA A 418 -6.68 116.47 11.85
C ALA A 418 -7.55 116.74 10.59
N THR A 419 -8.32 115.77 10.09
CA THR A 419 -9.15 115.93 8.87
C THR A 419 -10.33 116.89 9.07
N ILE A 420 -10.95 116.88 10.27
CA ILE A 420 -11.96 117.88 10.66
C ILE A 420 -11.39 119.29 10.48
N GLU A 421 -10.10 119.48 10.79
CA GLU A 421 -9.43 120.76 10.66
C GLU A 421 -9.12 121.14 9.22
N ALA A 422 -9.11 120.18 8.30
CA ALA A 422 -8.70 120.40 6.93
C ALA A 422 -9.85 120.58 5.93
N ALA A 423 -10.99 119.88 6.09
CA ALA A 423 -12.22 120.20 5.34
C ALA A 423 -12.63 121.68 5.55
N ARG A 424 -12.27 122.21 6.72
CA ARG A 424 -12.45 123.61 7.13
C ARG A 424 -11.63 124.61 6.30
N ALA A 425 -10.44 124.22 5.84
CA ALA A 425 -9.53 125.08 5.08
C ALA A 425 -9.90 125.22 3.59
N GLY A 426 -11.06 124.69 3.16
CA GLY A 426 -11.63 124.94 1.84
C GLY A 426 -10.69 124.56 0.69
N GLU A 427 -10.61 125.39 -0.36
CA GLU A 427 -9.75 125.14 -1.54
C GLU A 427 -8.26 124.89 -1.20
N ALA A 428 -7.72 125.48 -0.12
CA ALA A 428 -6.37 125.17 0.36
C ALA A 428 -6.34 123.93 1.29
N GLY A 429 -7.43 123.71 2.01
CA GLY A 429 -7.60 122.64 2.98
C GLY A 429 -7.67 121.26 2.36
N LYS A 430 -8.01 121.22 1.08
CA LYS A 430 -7.87 120.00 0.28
C LYS A 430 -6.51 119.33 0.51
N GLY A 431 -5.40 120.04 0.69
CA GLY A 431 -4.09 119.43 0.92
C GLY A 431 -3.93 118.75 2.29
N PHE A 432 -4.32 119.42 3.36
CA PHE A 432 -4.23 118.85 4.71
C PHE A 432 -5.34 117.84 5.01
N ALA A 433 -6.41 117.86 4.23
CA ALA A 433 -7.48 116.90 4.34
C ALA A 433 -7.12 115.61 3.63
N VAL A 434 -6.14 115.67 2.72
CA VAL A 434 -5.57 114.52 2.01
C VAL A 434 -4.53 113.79 2.87
N VAL A 435 -3.87 114.49 3.80
CA VAL A 435 -2.94 113.92 4.79
C VAL A 435 -3.72 113.48 6.02
#